data_AF-A0A4Y9KR40-F1
#
_entry.id   AF-A0A4Y9KR40-F1
#
_cell.length_a   1.000
_cell.length_b   1.000
_cell.length_c   1.000
_cell.angle_alpha   90.00
_cell.angle_beta   90.00
_cell.angle_gamma   90.00
#
_symmetry.space_group_name_H-M   'P 1'
#
loop_
_entity.id
_entity.type
_entity.pdbx_description
1 polymer ?
#
loop_
_entity_poly.entity_id
_entity_poly.type
_entity_poly.pdbx_seq_one_letter_code
_entity_poly.pdbx_strand_id
1 'polypeptide(L)'
;MSSSQANGRAIMNVYRASIDSDNLKKLSIVQPWKMVAAVALDWAVIASAIALSSYFGVVWFYLLAAAVIAGRMHGLGVLTHEAAHFRFLKSRKTADAIADVFFAWPMLATVEGYRQNHLAHHQHTNTDRDPDWAAKLGTTAFTFPQRAWVMSLNLLGYLLAVSSLRDLVH
;
A
#
# COMPACT_ATOMS: atom_id res chain seq x y z
N MET A 1 2.22 -40.39 -24.39
CA MET A 1 2.18 -39.06 -23.77
C MET A 1 1.27 -39.14 -22.54
N SER A 2 1.77 -38.81 -21.34
CA SER A 2 1.05 -39.01 -20.07
C SER A 2 -0.16 -38.08 -19.95
N SER A 3 -1.32 -38.62 -19.54
CA SER A 3 -2.59 -37.91 -19.33
C SER A 3 -2.50 -36.72 -18.36
N SER A 4 -1.50 -36.73 -17.46
CA SER A 4 -1.19 -35.63 -16.53
C SER A 4 -0.70 -34.36 -17.24
N GLN A 5 0.13 -34.49 -18.29
CA GLN A 5 0.62 -33.33 -19.06
C GLN A 5 -0.46 -32.73 -19.98
N ALA A 6 -1.41 -33.56 -20.43
CA ALA A 6 -2.55 -33.10 -21.23
C ALA A 6 -3.52 -32.26 -20.38
N ASN A 7 -3.80 -32.69 -19.13
CA ASN A 7 -4.62 -31.91 -18.19
C ASN A 7 -3.94 -30.61 -17.75
N GLY A 8 -2.63 -30.61 -17.50
CA GLY A 8 -1.90 -29.38 -17.13
C GLY A 8 -1.93 -28.32 -18.24
N ARG A 9 -1.82 -28.73 -19.52
CA ARG A 9 -1.96 -27.81 -20.67
C ARG A 9 -3.40 -27.32 -20.86
N ALA A 10 -4.40 -28.16 -20.60
CA ALA A 10 -5.80 -27.77 -20.69
C ALA A 10 -6.16 -26.70 -19.63
N ILE A 11 -5.72 -26.86 -18.38
CA ILE A 11 -5.96 -25.90 -17.30
C ILE A 11 -5.27 -24.55 -17.59
N MET A 12 -4.02 -24.55 -18.05
CA MET A 12 -3.32 -23.33 -18.47
C MET A 12 -4.00 -22.63 -19.65
N ASN A 13 -4.64 -23.37 -20.55
CA ASN A 13 -5.42 -22.79 -21.66
C ASN A 13 -6.75 -22.18 -21.20
N VAL A 14 -7.37 -22.69 -20.12
CA VAL A 14 -8.58 -22.08 -19.52
C VAL A 14 -8.25 -20.72 -18.90
N TYR A 15 -7.10 -20.58 -18.23
CA TYR A 15 -6.65 -19.28 -17.69
C TYR A 15 -6.04 -18.34 -18.73
N ARG A 16 -5.54 -18.87 -19.85
CA ARG A 16 -5.11 -18.09 -21.02
C ARG A 16 -6.31 -17.54 -21.83
N ALA A 17 -7.53 -17.96 -21.49
CA ALA A 17 -8.73 -17.46 -22.14
C ALA A 17 -8.98 -15.99 -21.76
N SER A 18 -8.95 -15.15 -22.80
CA SER A 18 -9.57 -13.82 -22.93
C SER A 18 -8.82 -12.56 -22.52
N ILE A 19 -7.59 -12.61 -21.99
CA ILE A 19 -6.86 -11.35 -21.81
C ILE A 19 -6.14 -10.96 -23.10
N ASP A 20 -6.77 -10.06 -23.86
CA ASP A 20 -6.21 -9.46 -25.08
C ASP A 20 -4.84 -8.85 -24.77
N SER A 21 -3.79 -9.44 -25.36
CA SER A 21 -2.41 -9.03 -25.18
C SER A 21 -2.16 -7.59 -25.61
N ASP A 22 -2.90 -7.09 -26.62
CA ASP A 22 -2.73 -5.72 -27.10
C ASP A 22 -3.31 -4.72 -26.09
N ASN A 23 -4.44 -5.04 -25.48
CA ASN A 23 -5.01 -4.25 -24.38
C ASN A 23 -4.14 -4.30 -23.12
N LEU A 24 -3.60 -5.48 -22.75
CA LEU A 24 -2.64 -5.58 -21.64
C LEU A 24 -1.42 -4.70 -21.86
N LYS A 25 -0.85 -4.72 -23.07
CA LYS A 25 0.31 -3.92 -23.40
C LYS A 25 0.00 -2.43 -23.26
N LYS A 26 -1.17 -1.97 -23.73
CA LYS A 26 -1.60 -0.57 -23.56
C LYS A 26 -1.71 -0.18 -22.08
N LEU A 27 -2.31 -1.03 -21.25
CA LEU A 27 -2.45 -0.78 -19.80
C LEU A 27 -1.12 -0.84 -19.05
N SER A 28 -0.12 -1.56 -19.57
CA SER A 28 1.22 -1.63 -18.99
C SER A 28 2.06 -0.37 -19.21
N ILE A 29 1.63 0.54 -20.09
CA ILE A 29 2.35 1.79 -20.38
C ILE A 29 2.13 2.76 -19.22
N VAL A 30 3.23 3.13 -18.56
CA VAL A 30 3.21 4.09 -17.45
C VAL A 30 2.78 5.46 -17.96
N GLN A 31 1.83 6.08 -17.28
CA GLN A 31 1.33 7.43 -17.58
C GLN A 31 1.57 8.34 -16.37
N PRO A 32 2.73 9.01 -16.28
CA PRO A 32 3.15 9.73 -15.08
C PRO A 32 2.17 10.82 -14.63
N TRP A 33 1.49 11.47 -15.57
CA TRP A 33 0.53 12.54 -15.27
C TRP A 33 -0.64 12.06 -14.40
N LYS A 34 -1.07 10.80 -14.52
CA LYS A 34 -2.14 10.24 -13.67
C LYS A 34 -1.71 10.18 -12.22
N MET A 35 -0.45 9.78 -12.00
CA MET A 35 0.15 9.75 -10.67
C MET A 35 0.28 11.18 -10.11
N VAL A 36 0.79 12.12 -10.91
CA VAL A 36 0.89 13.54 -10.52
C VAL A 36 -0.50 14.12 -10.17
N ALA A 37 -1.53 13.82 -10.95
CA ALA A 37 -2.89 14.27 -10.69
C ALA A 37 -3.47 13.67 -9.40
N ALA A 38 -3.24 12.39 -9.13
CA ALA A 38 -3.66 11.74 -7.89
C ALA A 38 -2.98 12.38 -6.66
N VAL A 39 -1.68 12.63 -6.73
CA VAL A 39 -0.91 13.32 -5.69
C VAL A 39 -1.46 14.72 -5.44
N ALA A 40 -1.66 15.49 -6.51
CA ALA A 40 -2.18 16.85 -6.40
C ALA A 40 -3.56 16.86 -5.75
N LEU A 41 -4.43 15.90 -6.11
CA LEU A 41 -5.74 15.73 -5.49
C LEU A 41 -5.62 15.38 -4.00
N ASP A 42 -4.81 14.39 -3.64
CA ASP A 42 -4.65 13.97 -2.24
C ASP A 42 -4.14 15.14 -1.38
N TRP A 43 -3.14 15.90 -1.84
CA TRP A 43 -2.65 17.09 -1.15
C TRP A 43 -3.67 18.23 -1.09
N ALA A 44 -4.42 18.48 -2.16
CA ALA A 44 -5.47 19.50 -2.16
C ALA A 44 -6.57 19.15 -1.14
N VAL A 45 -6.96 17.88 -1.03
CA VAL A 45 -7.93 17.42 -0.05
C VAL A 45 -7.38 17.52 1.37
N ILE A 46 -6.12 17.13 1.60
CA ILE A 46 -5.45 17.29 2.91
C ILE A 46 -5.44 18.75 3.33
N ALA A 47 -4.96 19.65 2.47
CA ALA A 47 -4.90 21.09 2.75
C ALA A 47 -6.29 21.67 3.03
N SER A 48 -7.30 21.25 2.27
CA SER A 48 -8.69 21.68 2.46
C SER A 48 -9.27 21.18 3.80
N ALA A 49 -9.00 19.93 4.18
CA ALA A 49 -9.44 19.37 5.46
C ALA A 49 -8.82 20.13 6.64
N ILE A 50 -7.52 20.45 6.56
CA ILE A 50 -6.83 21.28 7.56
C ILE A 50 -7.48 22.66 7.62
N ALA A 51 -7.59 23.37 6.49
CA ALA A 51 -8.15 24.72 6.44
C ALA A 51 -9.59 24.80 6.99
N LEU A 52 -10.46 23.86 6.60
CA LEU A 52 -11.83 23.82 7.09
C LEU A 52 -11.89 23.51 8.58
N SER A 53 -11.07 22.58 9.09
CA SER A 53 -11.04 22.29 10.53
C SER A 53 -10.59 23.48 11.36
N SER A 54 -9.58 24.23 10.89
CA SER A 54 -9.11 25.45 11.54
C SER A 54 -10.14 26.59 11.46
N TYR A 55 -10.87 26.71 10.36
CA TYR A 55 -11.88 27.75 10.18
C TYR A 55 -13.08 27.58 11.11
N PHE A 56 -13.61 26.37 11.22
CA PHE A 56 -14.76 26.12 12.08
C PHE A 56 -14.40 25.98 13.56
N GLY A 57 -13.22 25.44 13.89
CA GLY A 57 -12.73 25.34 15.27
C GLY A 57 -13.56 24.42 16.19
N VAL A 58 -14.43 23.58 15.64
CA VAL A 58 -15.28 22.65 16.40
C VAL A 58 -14.66 21.25 16.41
N VAL A 59 -14.71 20.57 17.57
CA VAL A 59 -14.15 19.22 17.76
C VAL A 59 -14.52 18.22 16.65
N TRP A 60 -15.77 18.25 16.18
CA TRP A 60 -16.25 17.36 15.12
C TRP A 60 -15.56 17.58 13.77
N PHE A 61 -15.19 18.82 13.45
CA PHE A 61 -14.45 19.12 12.22
C PHE A 61 -13.00 18.63 12.30
N TYR A 62 -12.38 18.63 13.49
CA TYR A 62 -11.06 18.02 13.67
C TYR A 62 -11.12 16.49 13.51
N LEU A 63 -12.13 15.83 14.08
CA LEU A 63 -12.31 14.38 13.92
C LEU A 63 -12.56 14.00 12.45
N LEU A 64 -13.41 14.76 11.75
CA LEU A 64 -13.65 14.57 10.32
C LEU A 64 -12.38 14.81 9.50
N ALA A 65 -11.65 15.89 9.77
CA ALA A 65 -10.39 16.16 9.08
C ALA A 65 -9.37 15.05 9.30
N ALA A 66 -9.24 14.53 10.53
CA ALA A 66 -8.35 13.41 10.82
C ALA A 66 -8.72 12.17 9.99
N ALA A 67 -10.00 11.80 9.91
CA ALA A 67 -10.45 10.67 9.10
C ALA A 67 -10.18 10.87 7.60
N VAL A 68 -10.45 12.09 7.08
CA VAL A 68 -10.18 12.43 5.67
C VAL A 68 -8.69 12.36 5.36
N ILE A 69 -7.86 12.99 6.20
CA ILE A 69 -6.40 13.00 6.06
C ILE A 69 -5.84 11.59 6.12
N ALA A 70 -6.27 10.76 7.08
CA ALA A 70 -5.86 9.35 7.17
C ALA A 70 -6.17 8.58 5.88
N GLY A 71 -7.36 8.79 5.30
CA GLY A 71 -7.71 8.20 4.01
C GLY A 71 -6.84 8.69 2.85
N ARG A 72 -6.45 9.97 2.83
CA ARG A 72 -5.54 10.53 1.80
C ARG A 72 -4.09 10.06 1.99
N MET A 73 -3.63 9.94 3.23
CA MET A 73 -2.33 9.35 3.57
C MET A 73 -2.24 7.89 3.09
N HIS A 74 -3.30 7.10 3.26
CA HIS A 74 -3.37 5.76 2.67
C HIS A 74 -3.24 5.79 1.14
N GLY A 75 -3.89 6.74 0.47
CA GLY A 75 -3.72 6.99 -0.98
C GLY A 75 -2.27 7.26 -1.37
N LEU A 76 -1.58 8.15 -0.65
CA LEU A 76 -0.14 8.41 -0.84
C LEU A 76 0.72 7.17 -0.60
N GLY A 77 0.34 6.30 0.36
CA GLY A 77 0.96 4.99 0.57
C GLY A 77 0.82 4.06 -0.64
N VAL A 78 -0.35 4.00 -1.26
CA VAL A 78 -0.56 3.25 -2.52
C VAL A 78 0.31 3.82 -3.65
N LEU A 79 0.48 5.14 -3.73
CA LEU A 79 1.36 5.75 -4.73
C LEU A 79 2.85 5.44 -4.44
N THR A 80 3.23 5.37 -3.17
CA THR A 80 4.58 4.90 -2.76
C THR A 80 4.81 3.46 -3.20
N HIS A 81 3.80 2.59 -3.10
CA HIS A 81 3.82 1.23 -3.64
C HIS A 81 4.09 1.21 -5.15
N GLU A 82 3.40 2.03 -5.93
CA GLU A 82 3.66 2.14 -7.38
C GLU A 82 5.08 2.63 -7.69
N ALA A 83 5.60 3.59 -6.92
CA ALA A 83 6.97 4.07 -7.04
C ALA A 83 8.00 2.99 -6.70
N ALA A 84 7.72 2.13 -5.72
CA ALA A 84 8.57 0.99 -5.38
C ALA A 84 8.74 0.02 -6.56
N HIS A 85 7.69 -0.16 -7.37
CA HIS A 85 7.69 -0.96 -8.61
C HIS A 85 8.29 -0.24 -9.83
N PHE A 86 8.89 0.94 -9.65
CA PHE A 86 9.43 1.78 -10.73
C PHE A 86 8.37 2.19 -11.76
N ARG A 87 7.11 2.40 -11.32
CA ARG A 87 5.96 2.75 -12.18
C ARG A 87 5.61 4.26 -12.14
N PHE A 88 6.61 5.14 -11.96
CA PHE A 88 6.40 6.59 -11.92
C PHE A 88 7.09 7.34 -13.08
N LEU A 89 8.39 7.63 -12.96
CA LEU A 89 9.19 8.33 -13.98
C LEU A 89 10.27 7.42 -14.55
N LYS A 90 10.77 7.74 -15.76
CA LYS A 90 11.87 7.00 -16.39
C LYS A 90 13.17 7.08 -15.59
N SER A 91 13.48 8.25 -15.03
CA SER A 91 14.64 8.44 -14.16
C SER A 91 14.29 7.95 -12.75
N ARG A 92 14.89 6.83 -12.32
CA ARG A 92 14.63 6.23 -11.00
C ARG A 92 15.01 7.17 -9.85
N LYS A 93 16.19 7.79 -9.92
CA LYS A 93 16.66 8.73 -8.88
C LYS A 93 15.72 9.93 -8.72
N THR A 94 15.24 10.47 -9.85
CA THR A 94 14.29 11.58 -9.83
C THR A 94 12.91 11.13 -9.35
N ALA A 95 12.45 9.95 -9.78
CA ALA A 95 11.19 9.36 -9.31
C ALA A 95 11.19 9.22 -7.79
N ASP A 96 12.25 8.63 -7.23
CA ASP A 96 12.37 8.36 -5.80
C ASP A 96 12.48 9.66 -5.02
N ALA A 97 13.29 10.63 -5.45
CA ALA A 97 13.39 11.93 -4.77
C ALA A 97 12.06 12.68 -4.71
N ILE A 98 11.27 12.67 -5.79
CA ILE A 98 9.93 13.27 -5.81
C ILE A 98 8.98 12.46 -4.93
N ALA A 99 8.98 11.14 -5.05
CA ALA A 99 8.09 10.27 -4.30
C ALA A 99 8.37 10.31 -2.79
N ASP A 100 9.63 10.40 -2.38
CA ASP A 100 10.02 10.57 -0.98
C ASP A 100 9.43 11.86 -0.40
N VAL A 101 9.50 12.97 -1.16
CA VAL A 101 9.05 14.30 -0.71
C VAL A 101 7.54 14.51 -0.81
N PHE A 102 6.83 13.81 -1.68
CA PHE A 102 5.39 14.05 -1.85
C PHE A 102 4.50 12.88 -1.44
N PHE A 103 5.01 11.66 -1.36
CA PHE A 103 4.21 10.44 -1.14
C PHE A 103 4.64 9.68 0.11
N ALA A 104 5.95 9.47 0.32
CA ALA A 104 6.46 8.52 1.31
C ALA A 104 6.74 9.13 2.68
N TRP A 105 7.28 10.36 2.76
CA TRP A 105 7.53 11.00 4.07
C TRP A 105 6.29 11.20 4.95
N PRO A 106 5.06 11.45 4.43
CA PRO A 106 3.87 11.53 5.28
C PRO A 106 3.61 10.19 5.98
N MET A 107 4.06 9.09 5.39
CA MET A 107 4.03 7.74 5.96
C MET A 107 5.29 7.42 6.79
N LEU A 108 6.16 8.41 7.02
CA LEU A 108 7.45 8.25 7.71
C LEU A 108 8.34 7.17 7.07
N ALA A 109 8.25 7.03 5.75
CA ALA A 109 8.98 6.04 4.98
C ALA A 109 9.81 6.68 3.87
N THR A 110 10.72 5.90 3.31
CA THR A 110 11.36 6.19 2.02
C THR A 110 10.93 5.13 1.01
N VAL A 111 10.88 5.51 -0.27
CA VAL A 111 10.57 4.58 -1.36
C VAL A 111 11.60 3.46 -1.38
N GLU A 112 12.88 3.75 -1.16
CA GLU A 112 13.94 2.74 -1.14
C GLU A 112 13.76 1.75 0.01
N GLY A 113 13.54 2.23 1.25
CA GLY A 113 13.31 1.37 2.40
C GLY A 113 12.06 0.50 2.23
N TYR A 114 10.96 1.11 1.76
CA TYR A 114 9.74 0.36 1.46
C TYR A 114 9.97 -0.67 0.35
N ARG A 115 10.64 -0.31 -0.75
CA ARG A 115 10.92 -1.16 -1.90
C ARG A 115 11.73 -2.40 -1.52
N GLN A 116 12.74 -2.26 -0.65
CA GLN A 116 13.57 -3.39 -0.22
C GLN A 116 12.74 -4.49 0.45
N ASN A 117 11.86 -4.12 1.39
CA ASN A 117 10.94 -5.07 2.03
C ASN A 117 9.89 -5.59 1.03
N HIS A 118 9.27 -4.67 0.31
CA HIS A 118 8.11 -4.96 -0.54
C HIS A 118 8.43 -5.86 -1.74
N LEU A 119 9.56 -5.64 -2.41
CA LEU A 119 9.98 -6.51 -3.52
C LEU A 119 10.41 -7.90 -3.01
N ALA A 120 11.02 -7.98 -1.83
CA ALA A 120 11.35 -9.26 -1.21
C ALA A 120 10.07 -10.05 -0.84
N HIS A 121 9.04 -9.36 -0.32
CA HIS A 121 7.71 -9.94 -0.11
C HIS A 121 7.11 -10.48 -1.41
N HIS A 122 7.09 -9.70 -2.49
CA HIS A 122 6.57 -10.16 -3.78
C HIS A 122 7.36 -11.33 -4.38
N GLN A 123 8.67 -11.39 -4.16
CA GLN A 123 9.50 -12.47 -4.66
C GLN A 123 9.28 -13.78 -3.89
N HIS A 124 8.98 -13.70 -2.59
CA HIS A 124 8.92 -14.84 -1.69
C HIS A 124 7.56 -15.05 -1.03
N THR A 125 6.50 -14.48 -1.60
CA THR A 125 5.17 -14.36 -0.98
C THR A 125 4.70 -15.66 -0.30
N ASN A 126 4.32 -15.55 0.98
CA ASN A 126 3.83 -16.67 1.80
C ASN A 126 4.82 -17.83 1.95
N THR A 127 6.13 -17.57 1.90
CA THR A 127 7.17 -18.54 2.27
C THR A 127 7.93 -18.05 3.49
N ASP A 128 8.77 -18.90 4.08
CA ASP A 128 9.61 -18.51 5.22
C ASP A 128 10.64 -17.40 4.89
N ARG A 129 10.82 -17.07 3.61
CA ARG A 129 11.68 -15.95 3.15
C ARG A 129 10.92 -14.66 2.89
N ASP A 130 9.61 -14.65 3.07
CA ASP A 130 8.80 -13.45 3.00
C ASP A 130 9.03 -12.61 4.28
N PRO A 131 9.60 -11.40 4.18
CA PRO A 131 9.87 -10.58 5.37
C PRO A 131 8.58 -10.19 6.11
N ASP A 132 7.47 -10.03 5.38
CA ASP A 132 6.17 -9.74 5.98
C ASP A 132 5.64 -10.94 6.77
N TRP A 133 5.84 -12.15 6.25
CA TRP A 133 5.50 -13.38 6.96
C TRP A 133 6.35 -13.53 8.22
N ALA A 134 7.67 -13.40 8.09
CA ALA A 134 8.60 -13.55 9.19
C ALA A 134 8.33 -12.55 10.33
N ALA A 135 8.00 -11.30 10.01
CA ALA A 135 7.69 -10.27 11.00
C ALA A 135 6.35 -10.53 11.74
N LYS A 136 5.39 -11.21 11.09
CA LYS A 136 4.04 -11.44 11.63
C LYS A 136 3.88 -12.78 12.32
N LEU A 137 4.74 -13.76 11.99
CA LEU A 137 4.68 -15.12 12.50
C LEU A 137 4.76 -15.16 14.03
N GLY A 138 3.87 -15.91 14.66
CA GLY A 138 3.84 -16.07 16.13
C GLY A 138 3.27 -14.89 16.90
N THR A 139 2.89 -13.79 16.23
CA THR A 139 2.22 -12.66 16.90
C THR A 139 0.72 -12.97 17.10
N THR A 140 0.18 -12.54 18.23
CA THR A 140 -1.26 -12.68 18.50
C THR A 140 -2.12 -11.88 17.51
N ALA A 141 -1.59 -10.76 16.99
CA ALA A 141 -2.26 -9.88 16.03
C ALA A 141 -2.50 -10.55 14.67
N PHE A 142 -1.65 -11.49 14.25
CA PHE A 142 -1.75 -12.18 12.96
C PHE A 142 -2.08 -13.69 13.09
N THR A 143 -2.52 -14.14 14.27
CA THR A 143 -2.96 -15.53 14.49
C THR A 143 -4.49 -15.63 14.39
N PHE A 144 -4.99 -16.36 13.39
CA PHE A 144 -6.42 -16.52 13.11
C PHE A 144 -6.90 -17.97 13.34
N PRO A 145 -8.20 -18.20 13.67
CA PRO A 145 -9.24 -17.19 13.88
C PRO A 145 -9.07 -16.43 15.20
N GLN A 146 -9.24 -15.11 15.15
CA GLN A 146 -9.20 -14.28 16.35
C GLN A 146 -10.55 -14.25 17.06
N ARG A 147 -10.52 -14.19 18.39
CA ARG A 147 -11.71 -13.85 19.19
C ARG A 147 -12.07 -12.38 18.93
N ALA A 148 -13.36 -12.07 18.81
CA ALA A 148 -13.84 -10.72 18.49
C ALA A 148 -13.29 -9.63 19.44
N TRP A 149 -13.16 -9.92 20.74
CA TRP A 149 -12.59 -8.97 21.70
C TRP A 149 -11.09 -8.73 21.51
N VAL A 150 -10.32 -9.75 21.10
CA VAL A 150 -8.88 -9.60 20.79
C VAL A 150 -8.71 -8.72 19.55
N MET A 151 -9.50 -8.99 18.51
CA MET A 151 -9.54 -8.15 17.31
C MET A 151 -9.91 -6.70 17.66
N SER A 152 -10.88 -6.50 18.54
CA SER A 152 -11.32 -5.17 18.99
C SER A 152 -10.21 -4.43 19.75
N LEU A 153 -9.52 -5.10 20.66
CA LEU A 153 -8.39 -4.52 21.39
C LEU A 153 -7.22 -4.19 20.46
N ASN A 154 -6.91 -5.05 19.49
CA ASN A 154 -5.88 -4.78 18.49
C ASN A 154 -6.22 -3.52 17.67
N LEU A 155 -7.46 -3.42 17.19
CA LEU A 155 -7.94 -2.27 16.43
C LEU A 155 -7.90 -0.98 17.26
N LEU A 156 -8.40 -1.02 18.50
CA LEU A 156 -8.33 0.11 19.43
C LEU A 156 -6.89 0.52 19.73
N GLY A 157 -5.99 -0.45 19.88
CA GLY A 157 -4.57 -0.21 20.08
C GLY A 157 -3.93 0.55 18.92
N TYR A 158 -4.28 0.21 17.66
CA TYR A 158 -3.83 0.96 16.49
C TYR A 158 -4.48 2.35 16.39
N LEU A 159 -5.78 2.48 16.70
CA LEU A 159 -6.49 3.77 16.71
C LEU A 159 -5.90 4.76 17.74
N LEU A 160 -5.44 4.24 18.87
CA LEU A 160 -4.80 5.03 19.93
C LEU A 160 -3.26 5.07 19.81
N ALA A 161 -2.71 4.58 18.69
CA ALA A 161 -1.28 4.48 18.39
C ALA A 161 -0.44 3.62 19.37
N VAL A 162 -1.05 2.97 20.37
CA VAL A 162 -0.38 2.09 21.34
C VAL A 162 0.29 0.91 20.65
N SER A 163 -0.43 0.25 19.73
CA SER A 163 0.13 -0.89 18.98
C SER A 163 1.24 -0.44 18.04
N SER A 164 1.06 0.69 17.34
CA SER A 164 2.09 1.24 16.44
C SER A 164 3.38 1.59 17.16
N LEU A 165 3.30 2.17 18.37
CA LEU A 165 4.48 2.47 19.18
C LEU A 165 5.20 1.20 19.64
N ARG A 166 4.44 0.16 19.99
CA ARG A 166 5.01 -1.14 20.35
C ARG A 166 5.75 -1.78 19.17
N ASP A 167 5.18 -1.69 17.98
CA ASP A 167 5.76 -2.24 16.74
C ASP A 167 7.04 -1.50 16.30
N LEU A 168 7.28 -0.27 16.78
CA LEU A 168 8.51 0.49 16.51
C LEU A 168 9.69 0.13 17.43
N VAL A 169 9.42 -0.48 18.59
CA VAL A 169 10.42 -0.79 19.63
C VAL A 169 10.90 -2.24 19.55
N HIS A 170 10.23 -3.08 18.77
CA HIS A 170 10.53 -4.50 18.58
C HIS A 170 10.94 -4.79 17.15
#